data_AF-A0A952PHP4-F1
#
_entry.id   AF-A0A952PHP4-F1
#
_cell.length_a   1.000
_cell.length_b   1.000
_cell.length_c   1.000
_cell.angle_alpha   90.00
_cell.angle_beta   90.00
_cell.angle_gamma   90.00
#
_symmetry.space_group_name_H-M   'P 1'
#
loop_
_entity.id
_entity.type
_entity.pdbx_description
1 polymer ?
#
loop_
_entity_poly.entity_id
_entity_poly.type
_entity_poly.pdbx_seq_one_letter_code
_entity_poly.pdbx_strand_id
1 'polypeptide(L)'
;MSCDCCAREKLPEQLLQKLSDVEQELNNTAKRIVKAASDPFSGVIRFLEDRPENTSLHGYFVDRALIETFGSRDQVPGLIRALASHVREVIRQSNVISIVNEHPTAERWGQYVIKQKEQMRFEIGMDKGFLVLKNIKGLFGIEHGVELPLECITVKPPKLVVTANMGLLKPQKIFDI
;
A
#
# COMPACT_ATOMS: atom_id res chain seq x y z
N MET A 1 -4.56 15.98 22.37
CA MET A 1 -5.07 15.29 21.17
C MET A 1 -6.03 16.23 20.46
N SER A 2 -5.54 16.99 19.49
CA SER A 2 -6.40 17.78 18.60
C SER A 2 -6.86 16.87 17.47
N CYS A 3 -8.18 16.73 17.29
CA CYS A 3 -8.75 16.05 16.15
C CYS A 3 -8.52 16.90 14.89
N ASP A 4 -7.89 16.33 13.85
CA ASP A 4 -7.65 17.02 12.57
C ASP A 4 -8.95 17.45 11.88
N CYS A 5 -10.06 16.73 12.09
CA CYS A 5 -11.39 17.16 11.63
C CYS A 5 -11.81 18.49 12.28
N CYS A 6 -11.56 18.66 13.59
CA CYS A 6 -11.87 19.90 14.31
C CYS A 6 -10.92 21.07 13.96
N ALA A 7 -9.74 20.78 13.40
CA ALA A 7 -8.82 21.80 12.89
C ALA A 7 -9.23 22.28 11.49
N ARG A 8 -9.79 21.39 10.65
CA ARG A 8 -10.34 21.73 9.32
C ARG A 8 -11.52 22.70 9.39
N GLU A 9 -12.41 22.55 10.37
CA GLU A 9 -13.57 23.44 10.54
C GLU A 9 -13.20 24.91 10.80
N LYS A 10 -11.95 25.20 11.19
CA LYS A 10 -11.47 26.57 11.43
C LYS A 10 -10.84 27.23 10.20
N LEU A 11 -10.75 26.52 9.08
CA LEU A 11 -10.17 27.03 7.84
C LEU A 11 -11.18 27.93 7.11
N PRO A 12 -10.71 28.99 6.42
CA PRO A 12 -11.56 29.77 5.52
C PRO A 12 -12.27 28.89 4.48
N GLU A 13 -13.54 29.16 4.22
CA GLU A 13 -14.41 28.38 3.34
C GLU A 13 -13.82 28.18 1.94
N GLN A 14 -13.14 29.19 1.39
CA GLN A 14 -12.44 29.11 0.11
C GLN A 14 -11.27 28.11 0.10
N LEU A 15 -10.57 27.96 1.24
CA LEU A 15 -9.50 26.97 1.38
C LEU A 15 -10.08 25.56 1.54
N LEU A 16 -11.19 25.43 2.27
CA LEU A 16 -11.92 24.16 2.37
C LEU A 16 -12.40 23.67 1.01
N GLN A 17 -12.98 24.57 0.19
CA GLN A 17 -13.41 24.21 -1.16
C GLN A 17 -12.24 23.76 -2.04
N LYS A 18 -11.13 24.52 -2.05
CA LYS A 18 -9.92 24.13 -2.81
C LYS A 18 -9.35 22.79 -2.37
N LEU A 19 -9.32 22.51 -1.06
CA LEU A 19 -8.87 21.22 -0.54
C LEU A 19 -9.80 20.09 -0.98
N SER A 20 -11.12 20.32 -0.93
CA SER A 20 -12.11 19.37 -1.42
C SER A 20 -11.95 19.07 -2.91
N ASP A 21 -11.72 20.09 -3.73
CA ASP A 21 -11.53 19.94 -5.18
C ASP A 21 -10.28 19.11 -5.49
N VAL A 22 -9.17 19.38 -4.78
CA VAL A 22 -7.92 18.62 -4.91
C VAL A 22 -8.10 17.17 -4.45
N GLU A 23 -8.78 16.94 -3.33
CA GLU A 23 -9.11 15.58 -2.87
C GLU A 23 -9.94 14.81 -3.92
N GLN A 24 -10.94 15.48 -4.51
CA GLN A 24 -11.79 14.87 -5.52
C GLN A 24 -11.01 14.53 -6.80
N GLU A 25 -10.10 15.42 -7.23
CA GLU A 25 -9.22 15.19 -8.38
C GLU A 25 -8.28 13.99 -8.15
N LEU A 26 -7.67 13.91 -6.97
CA LEU A 26 -6.82 12.79 -6.58
C LEU A 26 -7.62 11.48 -6.54
N ASN A 27 -8.82 11.48 -5.96
CA ASN A 27 -9.69 10.31 -5.93
C ASN A 27 -10.11 9.86 -7.35
N ASN A 28 -10.44 10.80 -8.23
CA ASN A 28 -10.78 10.50 -9.61
C ASN A 28 -9.59 9.91 -10.38
N THR A 29 -8.38 10.41 -10.09
CA THR A 29 -7.14 9.88 -10.66
C THR A 29 -6.85 8.47 -10.17
N ALA A 30 -6.96 8.21 -8.86
CA ALA A 30 -6.82 6.89 -8.28
C ALA A 30 -7.79 5.88 -8.92
N LYS A 31 -9.08 6.23 -9.01
CA LYS A 31 -10.11 5.41 -9.66
C LYS A 31 -9.74 5.10 -11.11
N ARG A 32 -9.27 6.08 -11.86
CA ARG A 32 -8.89 5.90 -13.28
C ARG A 32 -7.73 4.93 -13.42
N ILE A 33 -6.67 5.10 -12.62
CA ILE A 33 -5.48 4.23 -12.68
C ILE A 33 -5.83 2.80 -12.27
N VAL A 34 -6.57 2.63 -11.17
CA VAL A 34 -6.96 1.30 -10.69
C VAL A 34 -7.88 0.58 -11.68
N LYS A 35 -8.85 1.29 -12.28
CA LYS A 35 -9.74 0.70 -13.31
C LYS A 35 -9.04 0.38 -14.63
N ALA A 36 -7.95 1.08 -14.96
CA ALA A 36 -7.17 0.83 -16.17
C ALA A 36 -6.15 -0.32 -16.00
N ALA A 37 -5.86 -0.72 -14.77
CA ALA A 37 -4.93 -1.80 -14.49
C ALA A 37 -5.54 -3.18 -14.76
N SER A 38 -4.70 -4.15 -15.13
CA SER A 38 -5.07 -5.56 -15.30
C SER A 38 -5.53 -6.22 -14.01
N ASP A 39 -5.09 -5.70 -12.87
CA ASP A 39 -5.43 -6.18 -11.54
C ASP A 39 -5.42 -5.01 -10.52
N PRO A 40 -6.21 -5.12 -9.43
CA PRO A 40 -6.29 -4.09 -8.40
C PRO A 40 -4.95 -3.72 -7.75
N PHE A 41 -4.08 -4.69 -7.52
CA PHE A 41 -2.84 -4.48 -6.78
C PHE A 41 -1.85 -3.66 -7.60
N SER A 42 -1.64 -4.02 -8.87
CA SER A 42 -0.88 -3.22 -9.82
C SER A 42 -1.44 -1.81 -9.96
N GLY A 43 -2.77 -1.67 -9.98
CA GLY A 43 -3.43 -0.37 -10.04
C GLY A 43 -3.07 0.54 -8.86
N VAL A 44 -3.11 0.01 -7.64
CA VAL A 44 -2.75 0.77 -6.43
C VAL A 44 -1.26 1.11 -6.43
N ILE A 45 -0.38 0.17 -6.78
CA ILE A 45 1.07 0.43 -6.82
C ILE A 45 1.40 1.52 -7.85
N ARG A 46 0.82 1.46 -9.06
CA ARG A 46 1.00 2.49 -10.09
C ARG A 46 0.49 3.85 -9.64
N PHE A 47 -0.66 3.89 -8.97
CA PHE A 47 -1.15 5.14 -8.39
C PHE A 47 -0.14 5.73 -7.40
N LEU A 48 0.48 4.92 -6.54
CA LEU A 48 1.49 5.39 -5.59
C LEU A 48 2.78 5.86 -6.29
N GLU A 49 3.16 5.21 -7.39
CA GLU A 49 4.36 5.50 -8.19
C GLU A 49 4.20 6.76 -9.07
N ASP A 50 3.01 6.99 -9.64
CA ASP A 50 2.75 8.11 -10.56
C ASP A 50 2.68 9.47 -9.82
N ARG A 51 2.63 9.47 -8.49
CA ARG A 51 2.64 10.71 -7.69
C ARG A 51 3.96 11.46 -7.84
N PRO A 52 4.00 12.80 -7.68
CA PRO A 52 5.26 13.54 -7.74
C PRO A 52 6.27 13.06 -6.69
N GLU A 53 7.55 13.11 -7.04
CA GLU A 53 8.63 12.66 -6.15
C GLU A 53 8.73 13.55 -4.91
N ASN A 54 9.18 12.97 -3.79
CA ASN A 54 9.31 13.64 -2.48
C ASN A 54 7.99 14.18 -1.91
N THR A 55 6.85 13.68 -2.40
CA THR A 55 5.54 14.02 -1.85
C THR A 55 5.05 12.99 -0.86
N SER A 56 4.52 13.52 0.24
CA SER A 56 3.81 12.77 1.25
C SER A 56 2.33 12.64 0.88
N LEU A 57 1.76 11.45 1.10
CA LEU A 57 0.34 11.19 1.05
C LEU A 57 -0.13 10.76 2.45
N HIS A 58 -1.03 11.54 3.05
CA HIS A 58 -1.54 11.24 4.38
C HIS A 58 -2.44 9.99 4.36
N GLY A 59 -2.38 9.17 5.41
CA GLY A 59 -3.10 7.91 5.49
C GLY A 59 -4.62 8.01 5.43
N TYR A 60 -5.19 9.08 5.99
CA TYR A 60 -6.63 9.40 5.83
C TYR A 60 -7.05 9.43 4.36
N PHE A 61 -6.23 10.02 3.49
CA PHE A 61 -6.52 10.07 2.06
C PHE A 61 -6.42 8.68 1.43
N VAL A 62 -5.43 7.87 1.82
CA VAL A 62 -5.26 6.50 1.32
C VAL A 62 -6.51 5.66 1.60
N ASP A 63 -7.00 5.67 2.84
CA ASP A 63 -8.20 4.91 3.22
C ASP A 63 -9.43 5.36 2.42
N ARG A 64 -9.65 6.69 2.32
CA ARG A 64 -10.77 7.24 1.54
C ARG A 64 -10.67 6.89 0.06
N ALA A 65 -9.50 7.03 -0.55
CA ALA A 65 -9.28 6.71 -1.95
C ALA A 65 -9.53 5.22 -2.24
N LEU A 66 -9.16 4.32 -1.32
CA LEU A 66 -9.44 2.89 -1.42
C LEU A 66 -10.94 2.60 -1.32
N ILE A 67 -11.64 3.15 -0.33
CA ILE A 67 -13.09 2.97 -0.18
C ILE A 67 -13.81 3.51 -1.41
N GLU A 68 -13.46 4.71 -1.87
CA GLU A 68 -14.09 5.29 -3.05
C GLU A 68 -13.80 4.51 -4.34
N THR A 69 -12.64 3.84 -4.43
CA THR A 69 -12.25 3.06 -5.60
C THR A 69 -12.91 1.69 -5.64
N PHE A 70 -12.97 1.01 -4.49
CA PHE A 70 -13.46 -0.37 -4.38
C PHE A 70 -14.92 -0.48 -3.92
N GLY A 71 -15.51 0.61 -3.43
CA GLY A 71 -16.91 0.71 -2.99
C GLY A 71 -17.07 0.66 -1.47
N SER A 72 -16.39 -0.27 -0.81
CA SER A 72 -16.38 -0.39 0.65
C SER A 72 -15.06 -0.97 1.16
N ARG A 73 -14.81 -0.86 2.47
CA ARG A 73 -13.61 -1.42 3.12
C ARG A 73 -13.50 -2.94 2.96
N ASP A 74 -14.63 -3.63 2.92
CA ASP A 74 -14.69 -5.10 2.76
C ASP A 74 -14.39 -5.54 1.32
N GLN A 75 -14.62 -4.66 0.34
CA GLN A 75 -14.33 -4.90 -1.08
C GLN A 75 -12.87 -4.62 -1.46
N VAL A 76 -12.10 -4.00 -0.57
CA VAL A 76 -10.66 -3.78 -0.78
C VAL A 76 -9.93 -5.13 -0.72
N PRO A 77 -9.13 -5.50 -1.74
CA PRO A 77 -8.36 -6.74 -1.71
C PRO A 77 -7.45 -6.85 -0.49
N GLY A 78 -7.34 -8.05 0.10
CA GLY A 78 -6.70 -8.26 1.40
C GLY A 78 -5.27 -7.72 1.51
N LEU A 79 -4.45 -7.87 0.46
CA LEU A 79 -3.09 -7.31 0.42
C LEU A 79 -3.06 -5.79 0.42
N ILE A 80 -3.92 -5.16 -0.37
CA ILE A 80 -4.03 -3.70 -0.37
C ILE A 80 -4.50 -3.23 1.01
N ARG A 81 -5.52 -3.89 1.58
CA ARG A 81 -6.08 -3.54 2.87
C ARG A 81 -5.05 -3.66 4.00
N ALA A 82 -4.24 -4.72 4.01
CA ALA A 82 -3.21 -4.88 5.04
C ALA A 82 -2.14 -3.79 4.94
N LEU A 83 -1.65 -3.51 3.71
CA LEU A 83 -0.64 -2.48 3.48
C LEU A 83 -1.14 -1.06 3.80
N ALA A 84 -2.45 -0.84 3.62
CA ALA A 84 -3.11 0.43 3.89
C ALA A 84 -3.63 0.57 5.33
N SER A 85 -3.51 -0.49 6.14
CA SER A 85 -4.03 -0.49 7.51
C SER A 85 -3.14 0.35 8.42
N HIS A 86 -3.75 1.27 9.18
CA HIS A 86 -3.06 2.16 10.12
C HIS A 86 -1.94 2.98 9.47
N VAL A 87 -2.02 3.26 8.18
CA VAL A 87 -1.09 4.16 7.50
C VAL A 87 -1.24 5.54 8.09
N ARG A 88 -0.12 6.12 8.53
CA ARG A 88 0.01 7.54 8.83
C ARG A 88 0.35 8.30 7.56
N GLU A 89 1.30 7.79 6.79
CA GLU A 89 1.89 8.52 5.68
C GLU A 89 2.52 7.58 4.63
N VAL A 90 2.42 7.95 3.35
CA VAL A 90 3.10 7.28 2.24
C VAL A 90 4.00 8.26 1.50
N ILE A 91 5.30 8.01 1.52
CA ILE A 91 6.34 8.88 0.94
C ILE A 91 6.92 8.19 -0.29
N ARG A 92 6.99 8.91 -1.41
CA ARG A 92 7.65 8.45 -2.63
C ARG A 92 9.02 9.10 -2.79
N GLN A 93 10.05 8.29 -3.05
CA GLN A 93 11.41 8.72 -3.41
C GLN A 93 11.87 7.92 -4.63
N SER A 94 11.96 8.52 -5.81
CA SER A 94 12.19 7.83 -7.07
C SER A 94 11.22 6.64 -7.28
N ASN A 95 11.74 5.42 -7.44
CA ASN A 95 10.96 4.17 -7.51
C ASN A 95 10.76 3.50 -6.13
N VAL A 96 11.13 4.16 -5.03
CA VAL A 96 10.95 3.67 -3.66
C VAL A 96 9.66 4.24 -3.09
N ILE A 97 8.84 3.37 -2.51
CA ILE A 97 7.70 3.77 -1.68
C ILE A 97 8.00 3.39 -0.23
N SER A 98 7.85 4.37 0.66
CA SER A 98 7.92 4.17 2.11
C SER A 98 6.55 4.41 2.71
N ILE A 99 6.06 3.45 3.49
CA ILE A 99 4.80 3.51 4.22
C ILE A 99 5.14 3.60 5.71
N VAL A 100 4.68 4.66 6.36
CA VAL A 100 4.79 4.86 7.80
C VAL A 100 3.42 4.63 8.41
N ASN A 101 3.35 3.69 9.35
CA ASN A 101 2.15 3.34 10.08
C ASN A 101 2.15 3.97 11.48
N GLU A 102 0.97 4.14 12.04
CA GLU A 102 0.77 4.53 13.44
C GLU A 102 1.14 3.37 14.40
N HIS A 103 0.82 2.14 14.00
CA HIS A 103 1.08 0.92 14.77
C HIS A 103 1.51 -0.23 13.85
N PRO A 104 2.28 -1.21 14.35
CA PRO A 104 2.47 -2.48 13.64
C PRO A 104 1.12 -3.15 13.36
N THR A 105 0.97 -3.76 12.19
CA THR A 105 -0.27 -4.42 11.77
C THR A 105 0.00 -5.88 11.39
N ALA A 106 -1.02 -6.72 11.54
CA ALA A 106 -0.96 -8.10 11.08
C ALA A 106 -2.32 -8.50 10.50
N GLU A 107 -2.33 -9.01 9.27
CA GLU A 107 -3.54 -9.45 8.56
C GLU A 107 -3.38 -10.91 8.14
N ARG A 108 -4.41 -11.74 8.36
CA ARG A 108 -4.41 -13.15 7.93
C ARG A 108 -4.91 -13.27 6.51
N TRP A 109 -4.13 -13.90 5.63
CA TRP A 109 -4.56 -14.29 4.27
C TRP A 109 -4.43 -15.79 4.07
N GLY A 110 -5.59 -16.45 4.01
CA GLY A 110 -5.64 -17.91 3.96
C GLY A 110 -4.91 -18.52 5.14
N GLN A 111 -3.86 -19.29 4.85
CA GLN A 111 -3.02 -19.97 5.83
C GLN A 111 -1.85 -19.13 6.36
N TYR A 112 -1.62 -17.94 5.79
CA TYR A 112 -0.49 -17.07 6.14
C TYR A 112 -0.96 -15.86 6.94
N VAL A 113 -0.05 -15.28 7.74
CA VAL A 113 -0.26 -13.97 8.35
C VAL A 113 0.82 -13.03 7.84
N ILE A 114 0.42 -11.89 7.27
CA ILE A 114 1.33 -10.85 6.83
C ILE A 114 1.41 -9.80 7.92
N LYS A 115 2.62 -9.54 8.41
CA LYS A 115 2.91 -8.57 9.47
C LYS A 115 3.71 -7.41 8.91
N GLN A 116 3.21 -6.20 9.12
CA GLN A 116 3.86 -4.94 8.75
C GLN A 116 4.36 -4.24 10.01
N LYS A 117 5.61 -3.77 9.98
CA LYS A 117 6.19 -2.93 11.04
C LYS A 117 5.72 -1.49 10.87
N GLU A 118 6.07 -0.63 11.84
CA GLU A 118 5.75 0.81 11.80
C GLU A 118 6.30 1.52 10.57
N GLN A 119 7.42 1.03 10.02
CA GLN A 119 7.97 1.53 8.76
C GLN A 119 8.17 0.36 7.80
N MET A 120 7.58 0.51 6.63
CA MET A 120 7.77 -0.39 5.50
C MET A 120 8.35 0.40 4.33
N ARG A 121 9.23 -0.23 3.56
CA ARG A 121 9.69 0.33 2.28
C ARG A 121 9.88 -0.75 1.24
N PHE A 122 9.68 -0.41 -0.02
CA PHE A 122 9.93 -1.29 -1.14
C PHE A 122 10.28 -0.50 -2.39
N GLU A 123 11.03 -1.14 -3.28
CA GLU A 123 11.35 -0.63 -4.61
C GLU A 123 10.40 -1.22 -5.63
N ILE A 124 9.83 -0.36 -6.47
CA ILE A 124 9.00 -0.75 -7.60
C ILE A 124 9.90 -0.98 -8.81
N GLY A 125 9.61 -2.03 -9.55
CA GLY A 125 10.25 -2.28 -10.83
C GLY A 125 9.39 -3.16 -11.74
N MET A 126 9.96 -3.50 -12.88
CA MET A 126 9.39 -4.43 -13.85
C MET A 126 10.36 -5.58 -14.09
N ASP A 127 9.86 -6.82 -14.08
CA ASP A 127 10.65 -8.02 -14.34
C ASP A 127 9.88 -8.93 -15.29
N LYS A 128 10.45 -9.20 -16.48
CA LYS A 128 9.82 -10.00 -17.55
C LYS A 128 8.39 -9.57 -17.88
N GLY A 129 8.12 -8.25 -17.84
CA GLY A 129 6.80 -7.67 -18.12
C GLY A 129 5.82 -7.65 -16.95
N PHE A 130 6.21 -8.15 -15.77
CA PHE A 130 5.39 -8.13 -14.55
C PHE A 130 5.84 -7.05 -13.58
N LEU A 131 4.88 -6.45 -12.87
CA LEU A 131 5.18 -5.53 -11.77
C LEU A 131 5.80 -6.32 -10.61
N VAL A 132 6.88 -5.77 -10.05
CA VAL A 132 7.60 -6.41 -8.96
C VAL A 132 7.96 -5.40 -7.87
N LEU A 133 7.74 -5.79 -6.62
CA LEU A 133 8.22 -5.08 -5.44
C LEU A 133 9.45 -5.81 -4.92
N LYS A 134 10.60 -5.12 -4.87
CA LYS A 134 11.91 -5.65 -4.43
C LYS A 134 12.42 -4.85 -3.23
N ASN A 135 13.51 -5.33 -2.62
CA ASN A 135 14.17 -4.65 -1.50
C ASN A 135 13.21 -4.30 -0.35
N ILE A 136 12.24 -5.19 -0.12
CA ILE A 136 11.17 -4.99 0.85
C ILE A 136 11.77 -4.99 2.27
N LYS A 137 11.49 -3.95 3.04
CA LYS A 137 11.80 -3.88 4.48
C LYS A 137 10.53 -3.61 5.26
N GLY A 138 10.44 -4.17 6.45
CA GLY A 138 9.29 -3.94 7.34
C GLY A 138 8.06 -4.79 7.04
N LEU A 139 8.14 -5.76 6.13
CA LEU A 139 7.05 -6.69 5.82
C LEU A 139 7.52 -8.14 6.00
N PHE A 140 6.73 -8.92 6.72
CA PHE A 140 7.07 -10.28 7.12
C PHE A 140 5.89 -11.22 6.88
N GLY A 141 6.17 -12.43 6.40
CA GLY A 141 5.23 -13.53 6.41
C GLY A 141 5.38 -14.34 7.69
N ILE A 142 4.27 -14.77 8.28
CA ILE A 142 4.25 -15.66 9.43
C ILE A 142 3.57 -16.96 9.02
N GLU A 143 4.26 -18.06 9.25
CA GLU A 143 3.78 -19.40 8.96
C GLU A 143 4.19 -20.32 10.12
N HIS A 144 3.22 -21.07 10.68
CA HIS A 144 3.45 -21.93 11.85
C HIS A 144 4.17 -21.23 13.03
N GLY A 145 3.96 -19.93 13.20
CA GLY A 145 4.58 -19.13 14.26
C GLY A 145 5.99 -18.60 13.96
N VAL A 146 6.55 -18.90 12.78
CA VAL A 146 7.86 -18.41 12.35
C VAL A 146 7.68 -17.14 11.51
N GLU A 147 8.31 -16.02 11.93
CA GLU A 147 8.32 -14.74 11.20
C GLU A 147 9.48 -14.70 10.19
N LEU A 148 9.17 -14.47 8.92
CA LEU A 148 10.09 -14.55 7.79
C LEU A 148 10.04 -13.24 6.98
N PRO A 149 11.18 -12.57 6.75
CA PRO A 149 11.19 -11.34 5.96
C PRO A 149 10.82 -11.62 4.50
N LEU A 150 9.91 -10.80 3.95
CA LEU A 150 9.57 -10.88 2.54
C LEU A 150 10.69 -10.25 1.70
N GLU A 151 11.08 -10.91 0.62
CA GLU A 151 12.14 -10.47 -0.28
C GLU A 151 11.56 -9.80 -1.53
N CYS A 152 10.50 -10.39 -2.09
CA CYS A 152 9.94 -9.98 -3.36
C CYS A 152 8.43 -10.24 -3.43
N ILE A 153 7.67 -9.36 -4.07
CA ILE A 153 6.28 -9.60 -4.46
C ILE A 153 6.19 -9.38 -5.97
N THR A 154 5.85 -10.42 -6.72
CA THR A 154 5.64 -10.33 -8.17
C THR A 154 4.15 -10.44 -8.47
N VAL A 155 3.63 -9.49 -9.24
CA VAL A 155 2.22 -9.47 -9.63
C VAL A 155 2.06 -10.21 -10.95
N LYS A 156 1.46 -11.41 -10.91
CA LYS A 156 1.20 -12.25 -12.08
C LYS A 156 -0.30 -12.54 -12.17
N PRO A 157 -1.11 -11.59 -12.67
CA PRO A 157 -2.55 -11.71 -12.64
C PRO A 157 -3.06 -13.07 -13.15
N PRO A 158 -3.99 -13.74 -12.44
CA PRO A 158 -4.73 -13.25 -11.26
C PRO A 158 -4.02 -13.49 -9.91
N LYS A 159 -2.77 -13.98 -9.90
CA LYS A 159 -2.05 -14.38 -8.69
C LYS A 159 -1.01 -13.35 -8.24
N LEU A 160 -0.75 -13.32 -6.94
CA LEU A 160 0.40 -12.64 -6.37
C LEU A 160 1.42 -13.69 -5.94
N VAL A 161 2.65 -13.57 -6.44
CA VAL A 161 3.74 -14.48 -6.09
C VAL A 161 4.65 -13.77 -5.10
N VAL A 162 4.58 -14.17 -3.84
CA VAL A 162 5.38 -13.62 -2.75
C VAL A 162 6.56 -14.54 -2.48
N THR A 163 7.76 -13.98 -2.38
CA THR A 163 8.99 -14.73 -2.04
C THR A 163 9.48 -14.25 -0.67
N ALA A 164 9.68 -15.17 0.27
CA ALA A 164 10.32 -14.89 1.55
C ALA A 164 11.72 -15.49 1.64
N ASN A 165 12.56 -14.82 2.42
CA ASN A 165 13.91 -15.24 2.72
C ASN A 165 13.93 -16.01 4.04
N MET A 166 14.37 -17.27 3.97
CA MET A 166 14.43 -18.19 5.12
C MET A 166 15.78 -18.14 5.88
N GLY A 167 16.73 -17.29 5.49
CA GLY A 167 18.03 -17.18 6.16
C GLY A 167 19.13 -18.09 5.58
N LEU A 168 20.11 -18.44 6.43
CA LEU A 168 21.57 -18.38 6.19
C LEU A 168 22.22 -19.12 4.98
N LEU A 169 21.52 -19.92 4.18
CA LEU A 169 22.06 -20.47 2.91
C LEU A 169 21.13 -20.27 1.70
N LYS A 170 20.18 -19.32 1.80
CA LYS A 170 19.19 -18.87 0.80
C LYS A 170 18.23 -19.93 0.21
N PRO A 171 17.57 -20.80 1.01
CA PRO A 171 16.31 -21.36 0.54
C PRO A 171 15.26 -20.24 0.44
N GLN A 172 14.64 -20.10 -0.74
CA GLN A 172 13.50 -19.22 -0.95
C GLN A 172 12.21 -19.99 -0.77
N LYS A 173 11.24 -19.38 -0.09
CA LYS A 173 9.87 -19.90 -0.07
C LYS A 173 8.99 -19.02 -0.93
N ILE A 174 8.28 -19.64 -1.86
CA ILE A 174 7.33 -18.97 -2.75
C ILE A 174 5.91 -19.26 -2.26
N PHE A 175 5.13 -18.22 -2.08
CA PHE A 175 3.72 -18.26 -1.76
C PHE A 175 2.91 -17.73 -2.94
N ASP A 176 1.95 -18.54 -3.40
CA ASP A 176 0.89 -18.06 -4.29
C ASP A 176 -0.25 -17.55 -3.39
N ILE A 177 -0.53 -16.25 -3.46
CA ILE A 177 -1.60 -15.61 -2.69
C ILE A 177 -2.64 -14.97 -3.63
#